data_AF-A0A522X1A1-F1
#
_entry.id   AF-A0A522X1A1-F1
#
_cell.length_a   1.000
_cell.length_b   1.000
_cell.length_c   1.000
_cell.angle_alpha   90.00
_cell.angle_beta   90.00
_cell.angle_gamma   90.00
#
_symmetry.space_group_name_H-M   'P 1'
#
loop_
_entity.id
_entity.type
_entity.pdbx_description
1 polymer ?
#
loop_
_entity_poly.entity_id
_entity_poly.type
_entity_poly.pdbx_seq_one_letter_code
_entity_poly.pdbx_strand_id
1 'polypeptide(L)'
;MITRILTLLSFAAICLAPSITYATEPLFRDCSSALATKNFQRLQAYYTKSKENTTPSYCFKLNRDEFLVTVEDTGQIGQGLYYYDASNDSYGLVDGKYCPNIAIKQEFIGAHQKRYALIECSNLQHGNWDYGYLVLYLAPGKKRQSFIFKELLFVNEDPESGFCGSRIHDTATSIKGFHISGEGGNNVRVEVNVEEENCKTSIHKKYARFFQPRDGDFVEVNTGPQ
;
A
#
# COMPACT_ATOMS: atom_id res chain seq x y z
N MET A 1 12.08 -49.11 -60.22
CA MET A 1 11.42 -49.49 -58.96
C MET A 1 12.33 -49.09 -57.80
N ILE A 2 12.29 -47.81 -57.36
CA ILE A 2 12.81 -47.33 -56.07
C ILE A 2 11.90 -46.15 -55.68
N THR A 3 11.02 -46.40 -54.72
CA THR A 3 10.08 -45.43 -54.15
C THR A 3 10.81 -44.63 -53.08
N ARG A 4 11.00 -43.31 -53.26
CA ARG A 4 11.52 -42.44 -52.19
C ARG A 4 10.36 -41.80 -51.45
N ILE A 5 10.10 -42.32 -50.26
CA ILE A 5 9.24 -41.75 -49.23
C ILE A 5 9.98 -40.53 -48.66
N LEU A 6 9.46 -39.33 -48.89
CA LEU A 6 9.91 -38.13 -48.19
C LEU A 6 9.07 -37.97 -46.91
N THR A 7 9.71 -38.26 -45.78
CA THR A 7 9.20 -38.03 -44.43
C THR A 7 9.22 -36.53 -44.12
N LEU A 8 8.04 -35.94 -43.91
CA LEU A 8 7.88 -34.61 -43.30
C LEU A 8 8.18 -34.70 -41.80
N LEU A 9 9.34 -34.21 -41.39
CA LEU A 9 9.68 -33.95 -39.99
C LEU A 9 9.18 -32.54 -39.63
N SER A 10 7.97 -32.48 -39.08
CA SER A 10 7.44 -31.27 -38.44
C SER A 10 8.20 -31.01 -37.15
N PHE A 11 9.18 -30.10 -37.18
CA PHE A 11 9.76 -29.51 -35.98
C PHE A 11 8.69 -28.65 -35.30
N ALA A 12 8.00 -29.23 -34.31
CA ALA A 12 7.23 -28.45 -33.35
C ALA A 12 8.22 -27.62 -32.52
N ALA A 13 8.41 -26.36 -32.91
CA ALA A 13 9.09 -25.38 -32.09
C ALA A 13 8.23 -25.15 -30.84
N ILE A 14 8.58 -25.83 -29.75
CA ILE A 14 8.06 -25.54 -28.42
C ILE A 14 8.60 -24.16 -28.06
N CYS A 15 7.81 -23.12 -28.32
CA CYS A 15 8.01 -21.81 -27.75
C CYS A 15 7.86 -21.94 -26.23
N LEU A 16 8.96 -22.26 -25.55
CA LEU A 16 9.13 -22.03 -24.13
C LEU A 16 9.03 -20.51 -23.93
N ALA A 17 7.82 -20.01 -23.72
CA ALA A 17 7.64 -18.67 -23.19
C ALA A 17 8.44 -18.61 -21.89
N PRO A 18 9.38 -17.67 -21.72
CA PRO A 18 10.06 -17.52 -20.45
C PRO A 18 8.98 -17.22 -19.42
N SER A 19 8.77 -18.15 -18.49
CA SER A 19 8.06 -17.89 -17.26
C SER A 19 8.75 -16.67 -16.64
N ILE A 20 8.09 -15.51 -16.66
CA ILE A 20 8.60 -14.32 -16.02
C ILE A 20 8.60 -14.65 -14.53
N THR A 21 9.76 -15.05 -14.01
CA THR A 21 9.98 -15.20 -12.58
C THR A 21 9.96 -13.79 -12.02
N TYR A 22 8.80 -13.36 -11.52
CA TYR A 22 8.67 -12.10 -10.81
C TYR A 22 9.70 -12.08 -9.69
N ALA A 23 10.40 -10.96 -9.52
CA ALA A 23 11.21 -10.76 -8.33
C ALA A 23 10.26 -10.80 -7.13
N THR A 24 10.25 -11.93 -6.43
CA THR A 24 9.32 -12.32 -5.35
C THR A 24 9.59 -11.58 -4.03
N GLU A 25 10.53 -10.63 -4.00
CA GLU A 25 10.83 -9.91 -2.76
C GLU A 25 9.75 -8.84 -2.48
N PRO A 26 9.16 -8.84 -1.27
CA PRO A 26 8.24 -7.78 -0.86
C PRO A 26 8.93 -6.40 -0.90
N LEU A 27 8.17 -5.36 -1.22
CA LEU A 27 8.59 -3.97 -1.18
C LEU A 27 9.01 -3.61 0.24
N PHE A 28 8.14 -3.93 1.20
CA PHE A 28 8.39 -3.70 2.61
C PHE A 28 9.03 -4.94 3.23
N ARG A 29 10.24 -4.74 3.76
CA ARG A 29 11.00 -5.79 4.46
C ARG A 29 11.08 -5.43 5.93
N ASP A 30 11.13 -6.43 6.79
CA ASP A 30 11.47 -6.22 8.20
C ASP A 30 12.80 -5.45 8.29
N CYS A 31 12.79 -4.30 8.98
CA CYS A 31 13.94 -3.41 9.04
C CYS A 31 15.15 -4.04 9.73
N SER A 32 14.95 -4.87 10.75
CA SER A 32 16.06 -5.53 11.45
C SER A 32 16.88 -6.38 10.48
N SER A 33 16.20 -7.07 9.57
CA SER A 33 16.84 -7.85 8.51
C SER A 33 17.36 -6.98 7.36
N ALA A 34 16.60 -5.95 6.95
CA ALA A 34 16.91 -5.12 5.79
C ALA A 34 18.17 -4.28 6.04
N LEU A 35 18.28 -3.67 7.23
CA LEU A 35 19.40 -2.81 7.63
C LEU A 35 20.73 -3.55 7.68
N ALA A 36 20.73 -4.88 7.88
CA ALA A 36 21.94 -5.70 7.82
C ALA A 36 22.48 -5.91 6.39
N THR A 37 21.74 -5.52 5.35
CA THR A 37 22.11 -5.75 3.95
C THR A 37 22.84 -4.57 3.34
N LYS A 38 23.69 -4.84 2.33
CA LYS A 38 24.42 -3.81 1.58
C LYS A 38 23.50 -2.72 0.98
N ASN A 39 22.27 -3.10 0.62
CA ASN A 39 21.32 -2.21 -0.03
C ASN A 39 20.78 -1.10 0.88
N PHE A 40 20.85 -1.27 2.21
CA PHE A 40 20.31 -0.32 3.18
C PHE A 40 21.41 0.36 4.04
N GLN A 41 22.69 0.24 3.66
CA GLN A 41 23.82 0.78 4.43
C GLN A 41 23.69 2.28 4.75
N ARG A 42 23.12 3.08 3.84
CA ARG A 42 22.90 4.52 4.07
C ARG A 42 21.89 4.78 5.17
N LEU A 43 20.77 4.05 5.17
CA LEU A 43 19.75 4.12 6.22
C LEU A 43 20.27 3.54 7.55
N GLN A 44 21.04 2.44 7.50
CA GLN A 44 21.69 1.87 8.67
C GLN A 44 22.66 2.87 9.32
N ALA A 45 23.45 3.58 8.52
CA ALA A 45 24.37 4.60 9.02
C ALA A 45 23.63 5.77 9.72
N TYR A 46 22.45 6.15 9.25
CA TYR A 46 21.59 7.13 9.93
C TYR A 46 21.20 6.62 11.33
N TYR A 47 20.62 5.44 11.45
CA TYR A 47 20.21 4.88 12.74
C TYR A 47 21.37 4.56 13.69
N THR A 48 22.56 4.29 13.15
CA THR A 48 23.76 4.07 14.00
C THR A 48 24.28 5.38 14.59
N LYS A 49 24.10 6.50 13.88
CA LYS A 49 24.56 7.83 14.33
C LYS A 49 23.51 8.57 15.15
N SER A 50 22.24 8.39 14.84
CA SER A 50 21.15 9.00 15.58
C SER A 50 21.17 8.48 17.01
N LYS A 51 21.04 9.39 17.99
CA LYS A 51 20.84 9.02 19.40
C LYS A 51 19.40 8.60 19.69
N GLU A 52 18.54 8.65 18.68
CA GLU A 52 17.14 8.25 18.77
C GLU A 52 17.07 6.72 18.77
N ASN A 53 16.59 6.14 19.86
CA ASN A 53 16.42 4.69 20.02
C ASN A 53 15.21 4.13 19.24
N THR A 54 14.81 4.79 18.15
CA THR A 54 13.67 4.35 17.36
C THR A 54 14.13 3.36 16.31
N THR A 55 13.88 2.08 16.56
CA THR A 55 14.08 1.05 15.55
C THR A 55 12.84 1.01 14.67
N PRO A 56 12.94 1.27 13.35
CA PRO A 56 11.80 1.14 12.46
C PRO A 56 11.40 -0.34 12.33
N SER A 57 10.11 -0.61 12.04
CA SER A 57 9.58 -1.97 11.91
C SER A 57 9.73 -2.49 10.47
N TYR A 58 9.28 -1.72 9.47
CA TYR A 58 9.36 -2.07 8.06
C TYR A 58 10.12 -1.03 7.25
N CYS A 59 10.95 -1.51 6.32
CA CYS A 59 11.87 -0.73 5.51
C CYS A 59 11.59 -1.02 4.04
N PHE A 60 11.48 0.03 3.24
CA PHE A 60 11.34 -0.05 1.79
C PHE A 60 12.37 0.86 1.12
N LYS A 61 13.14 0.29 0.19
CA LYS A 61 14.12 1.04 -0.59
C LYS A 61 13.48 1.56 -1.88
N LEU A 62 13.35 2.88 -1.99
CA LEU A 62 12.79 3.54 -3.17
C LEU A 62 13.81 3.58 -4.31
N ASN A 63 15.04 3.99 -4.00
CA ASN A 63 16.16 3.99 -4.93
C ASN A 63 17.49 3.87 -4.16
N ARG A 64 18.61 4.33 -4.72
CA ARG A 64 19.92 4.22 -4.09
C ARG A 64 20.00 4.97 -2.75
N ASP A 65 19.39 6.15 -2.67
CA ASP A 65 19.58 7.10 -1.59
C ASP A 65 18.27 7.44 -0.85
N GLU A 66 17.11 7.01 -1.37
CA GLU A 66 15.80 7.26 -0.79
C GLU A 66 15.16 5.99 -0.21
N PHE A 67 14.57 6.13 0.97
CA PHE A 67 13.98 5.04 1.75
C PHE A 67 12.67 5.47 2.40
N LEU A 68 11.78 4.51 2.60
CA LEU A 68 10.61 4.62 3.44
C LEU A 68 10.72 3.66 4.61
N VAL A 69 10.27 4.12 5.78
CA VAL A 69 10.27 3.31 6.99
C VAL A 69 8.99 3.52 7.78
N THR A 70 8.46 2.45 8.38
CA THR A 70 7.41 2.58 9.39
C THR A 70 8.05 2.65 10.76
N VAL A 71 7.65 3.61 11.58
CA VAL A 71 8.14 3.79 12.94
C VAL A 71 6.99 3.57 13.89
N GLU A 72 7.21 2.79 14.95
CA GLU A 72 6.28 2.63 16.07
C GLU A 72 6.40 3.80 17.05
N ASP A 73 5.33 4.08 17.81
CA ASP A 73 5.37 5.15 18.81
C ASP A 73 6.38 4.81 19.91
N THR A 74 7.35 5.71 20.11
CA THR A 74 8.38 5.58 21.15
C THR A 74 8.27 6.66 22.22
N GLY A 75 7.23 7.51 22.16
CA GLY A 75 7.05 8.68 23.02
C GLY A 75 7.93 9.88 22.67
N GLN A 76 8.98 9.69 21.87
CA GLN A 76 9.84 10.77 21.35
C GLN A 76 9.51 11.12 19.89
N ILE A 77 9.15 10.11 19.11
CA ILE A 77 8.77 10.21 17.71
C ILE A 77 7.40 9.55 17.56
N GLY A 78 6.47 10.27 16.93
CA GLY A 78 5.14 9.74 16.67
C GLY A 78 5.18 8.60 15.64
N GLN A 79 4.33 7.60 15.84
CA GLN A 79 4.11 6.52 14.89
C GLN A 79 3.73 7.02 13.49
N GLY A 80 4.24 6.36 12.45
CA GLY A 80 3.83 6.65 11.07
C GLY A 80 4.81 6.17 10.02
N LEU A 81 4.59 6.65 8.78
CA LEU A 81 5.47 6.45 7.65
C LEU A 81 6.44 7.62 7.54
N TYR A 82 7.73 7.32 7.58
CA TYR A 82 8.81 8.28 7.44
C TYR A 82 9.54 8.09 6.13
N TYR A 83 9.97 9.20 5.56
CA TYR A 83 10.80 9.28 4.38
C TYR A 83 12.21 9.74 4.77
N TYR A 84 13.20 8.99 4.31
CA TYR A 84 14.61 9.31 4.47
C TYR A 84 15.26 9.52 3.10
N ASP A 85 15.90 10.68 2.92
CA ASP A 85 16.75 10.99 1.76
C ASP A 85 18.19 11.16 2.25
N ALA A 86 19.01 10.15 1.94
CA ALA A 86 20.42 10.11 2.30
C ALA A 86 21.28 11.13 1.54
N SER A 87 20.78 11.71 0.45
CA SER A 87 21.50 12.73 -0.33
C SER A 87 21.54 14.07 0.40
N ASN A 88 20.46 14.37 1.13
CA ASN A 88 20.28 15.60 1.88
C ASN A 88 20.29 15.40 3.40
N ASP A 89 20.51 14.16 3.85
CA ASP A 89 20.44 13.72 5.25
C ASP A 89 19.14 14.19 5.95
N SER A 90 18.02 14.09 5.22
CA SER A 90 16.72 14.54 5.70
C SER A 90 15.83 13.35 6.05
N TYR A 91 15.23 13.39 7.23
CA TYR A 91 14.33 12.38 7.77
C TYR A 91 13.05 13.05 8.27
N GLY A 92 11.88 12.59 7.82
CA GLY A 92 10.62 13.20 8.25
C GLY A 92 9.37 12.41 7.87
N LEU A 93 8.26 12.77 8.51
CA LEU A 93 6.94 12.19 8.23
C LEU A 93 6.52 12.44 6.78
N VAL A 94 6.05 11.40 6.12
CA VAL A 94 5.47 11.50 4.77
C VAL A 94 4.25 12.42 4.82
N ASP A 95 4.26 13.44 3.96
CA ASP A 95 3.23 14.50 3.87
C ASP A 95 2.91 15.23 5.19
N GLY A 96 3.78 15.11 6.21
CA GLY A 96 3.50 15.61 7.55
C GLY A 96 2.28 14.97 8.22
N LYS A 97 1.74 13.87 7.65
CA LYS A 97 0.55 13.20 8.16
C LYS A 97 0.93 12.19 9.24
N TYR A 98 0.40 12.39 10.43
CA TYR A 98 0.46 11.39 11.50
C TYR A 98 -0.44 10.19 11.14
N CYS A 99 0.13 8.98 11.14
CA CYS A 99 -0.57 7.74 10.81
C CYS A 99 -0.25 6.71 11.90
N PRO A 100 -0.93 6.80 13.05
CA PRO A 100 -0.80 5.79 14.10
C PRO A 100 -1.37 4.45 13.64
N ASN A 101 -0.94 3.40 14.34
CA ASN A 101 -1.20 1.99 14.04
C ASN A 101 -1.04 1.65 12.56
N ILE A 102 0.00 2.20 11.93
CA ILE A 102 0.29 1.96 10.53
C ILE A 102 0.57 0.47 10.29
N ALA A 103 -0.08 -0.11 9.29
CA ALA A 103 0.14 -1.49 8.89
C ALA A 103 0.17 -1.63 7.36
N ILE A 104 1.15 -2.39 6.84
CA ILE A 104 1.15 -2.80 5.44
C ILE A 104 0.21 -4.01 5.31
N LYS A 105 -0.95 -3.83 4.69
CA LYS A 105 -2.00 -4.87 4.64
C LYS A 105 -1.79 -5.84 3.48
N GLN A 106 -1.48 -5.30 2.30
CA GLN A 106 -1.23 -6.11 1.11
C GLN A 106 -0.38 -5.37 0.08
N GLU A 107 0.63 -6.05 -0.45
CA GLU A 107 1.31 -5.61 -1.68
C GLU A 107 0.64 -6.24 -2.90
N PHE A 108 0.59 -5.51 -4.01
CA PHE A 108 -0.04 -5.98 -5.24
C PHE A 108 0.57 -5.35 -6.48
N ILE A 109 0.38 -6.02 -7.62
CA ILE A 109 0.93 -5.60 -8.91
C ILE A 109 -0.19 -5.13 -9.84
N GLY A 110 0.05 -4.03 -10.56
CA GLY A 110 -0.81 -3.58 -11.64
C GLY A 110 -0.18 -3.70 -13.01
N ALA A 111 -0.78 -3.00 -13.97
CA ALA A 111 -0.26 -2.82 -15.33
C ALA A 111 1.25 -2.55 -15.36
N HIS A 112 1.93 -3.13 -16.36
CA HIS A 112 3.36 -2.92 -16.60
C HIS A 112 4.26 -3.17 -15.39
N GLN A 113 3.87 -4.11 -14.51
CA GLN A 113 4.63 -4.47 -13.31
C GLN A 113 4.76 -3.33 -12.29
N LYS A 114 3.89 -2.32 -12.38
CA LYS A 114 3.86 -1.26 -11.36
C LYS A 114 3.40 -1.87 -10.04
N ARG A 115 4.20 -1.70 -8.99
CA ARG A 115 3.93 -2.25 -7.66
C ARG A 115 3.23 -1.21 -6.79
N TYR A 116 2.31 -1.69 -5.97
CA TYR A 116 1.52 -0.93 -5.03
C TYR A 116 1.55 -1.60 -3.65
N ALA A 117 1.34 -0.83 -2.60
CA ALA A 117 1.08 -1.32 -1.26
C ALA A 117 -0.18 -0.67 -0.72
N LEU A 118 -1.11 -1.48 -0.22
CA LEU A 118 -2.25 -1.02 0.56
C LEU A 118 -1.81 -0.91 2.02
N ILE A 119 -1.96 0.27 2.58
CA ILE A 119 -1.56 0.64 3.91
C ILE A 119 -2.80 1.02 4.70
N GLU A 120 -2.91 0.52 5.92
CA GLU A 120 -3.92 0.92 6.88
C GLU A 120 -3.31 1.91 7.87
N CYS A 121 -4.06 2.96 8.20
CA CYS A 121 -3.80 3.81 9.35
C CYS A 121 -5.01 3.73 10.28
N SER A 122 -4.78 3.69 11.59
CA SER A 122 -5.87 3.79 12.56
C SER A 122 -5.47 4.52 13.84
N ASN A 123 -6.40 5.29 14.38
CA ASN A 123 -6.18 6.15 15.53
C ASN A 123 -7.40 6.08 16.45
N LEU A 124 -7.18 5.76 17.72
CA LEU A 124 -8.22 5.87 18.74
C LEU A 124 -7.94 7.11 19.58
N GLN A 125 -8.70 8.18 19.35
CA GLN A 125 -8.55 9.44 20.09
C GLN A 125 -9.87 9.94 20.62
N HIS A 126 -9.85 10.36 21.89
CA HIS A 126 -11.02 10.88 22.61
C HIS A 126 -12.27 9.97 22.54
N GLY A 127 -12.09 8.67 22.35
CA GLY A 127 -13.19 7.70 22.23
C GLY A 127 -13.83 7.63 20.84
N ASN A 128 -13.18 8.17 19.81
CA ASN A 128 -13.53 7.95 18.40
C ASN A 128 -12.42 7.16 17.71
N TRP A 129 -12.81 6.21 16.87
CA TRP A 129 -11.90 5.45 16.04
C TRP A 129 -11.87 6.06 14.64
N ASP A 130 -10.73 6.64 14.29
CA ASP A 130 -10.38 7.12 12.96
C ASP A 130 -9.58 6.03 12.24
N TYR A 131 -10.03 5.54 11.09
CA TYR A 131 -9.23 4.59 10.31
C TYR A 131 -9.51 4.65 8.82
N GLY A 132 -8.55 4.18 8.05
CA GLY A 132 -8.68 4.21 6.60
C GLY A 132 -7.57 3.47 5.88
N TYR A 133 -7.78 3.34 4.58
CA TYR A 133 -6.81 2.77 3.65
C TYR A 133 -6.16 3.85 2.80
N LEU A 134 -4.86 3.68 2.61
CA LEU A 134 -4.02 4.48 1.75
C LEU A 134 -3.31 3.55 0.77
N VAL A 135 -2.99 4.06 -0.41
CA VAL A 135 -2.18 3.36 -1.39
C VAL A 135 -0.84 4.06 -1.55
N LEU A 136 0.21 3.25 -1.56
CA LEU A 136 1.57 3.68 -1.86
C LEU A 136 2.03 3.08 -3.19
N TYR A 137 2.65 3.88 -4.05
CA TYR A 137 3.26 3.39 -5.27
C TYR A 137 4.42 4.27 -5.75
N LEU A 138 5.33 3.67 -6.50
CA LEU A 138 6.44 4.40 -7.11
C LEU A 138 5.93 5.31 -8.23
N ALA A 139 6.40 6.56 -8.22
CA ALA A 139 6.08 7.56 -9.22
C ALA A 139 7.29 7.77 -10.15
N PRO A 140 7.22 7.37 -11.43
CA PRO A 140 8.34 7.60 -12.33
C PRO A 140 8.55 9.10 -12.60
N GLY A 141 9.81 9.55 -12.57
CA GLY A 141 10.23 10.92 -12.91
C GLY A 141 10.75 11.75 -11.73
N LYS A 142 11.30 12.94 -12.03
CA LYS A 142 11.83 13.90 -11.05
C LYS A 142 10.71 14.67 -10.33
N LYS A 143 9.91 13.99 -9.51
CA LYS A 143 9.14 14.66 -8.46
C LYS A 143 10.07 14.96 -7.27
N ARG A 144 9.61 15.77 -6.30
CA ARG A 144 10.34 15.98 -5.02
C ARG A 144 10.58 14.67 -4.24
N GLN A 145 9.83 13.61 -4.54
CA GLN A 145 9.92 12.28 -3.94
C GLN A 145 9.65 11.21 -5.02
N SER A 146 10.29 10.04 -4.93
CA SER A 146 10.13 8.94 -5.91
C SER A 146 8.87 8.07 -5.72
N PHE A 147 7.92 8.51 -4.90
CA PHE A 147 6.70 7.77 -4.59
C PHE A 147 5.49 8.71 -4.49
N ILE A 148 4.31 8.10 -4.52
CA ILE A 148 3.04 8.75 -4.16
C ILE A 148 2.43 7.94 -3.02
N PHE A 149 1.93 8.67 -2.03
CA PHE A 149 1.17 8.14 -0.91
C PHE A 149 -0.19 8.84 -0.92
N LYS A 150 -1.27 8.08 -1.10
CA LYS A 150 -2.60 8.65 -1.32
C LYS A 150 -3.65 7.95 -0.48
N GLU A 151 -4.47 8.76 0.17
CA GLU A 151 -5.65 8.30 0.90
C GLU A 151 -6.72 7.83 -0.08
N LEU A 152 -7.24 6.61 0.13
CA LEU A 152 -8.35 6.06 -0.65
C LEU A 152 -9.67 6.34 0.04
N LEU A 153 -9.77 5.93 1.31
CA LEU A 153 -10.95 6.08 2.14
C LEU A 153 -10.53 6.20 3.59
N PHE A 154 -11.14 7.15 4.29
CA PHE A 154 -10.97 7.36 5.72
C PHE A 154 -12.35 7.54 6.38
N VAL A 155 -12.55 6.92 7.52
CA VAL A 155 -13.82 6.93 8.25
C VAL A 155 -13.57 7.23 9.73
N ASN A 156 -14.58 7.80 10.37
CA ASN A 156 -14.64 8.05 11.80
C ASN A 156 -15.84 7.28 12.37
N GLU A 157 -15.60 6.35 13.29
CA GLU A 157 -16.64 5.53 13.92
C GLU A 157 -16.52 5.51 15.46
N ASP A 158 -17.62 5.20 16.13
CA ASP A 158 -17.63 4.93 17.56
C ASP A 158 -17.05 3.52 17.77
N PRO A 159 -15.98 3.37 18.58
CA PRO A 159 -15.26 2.11 18.73
C PRO A 159 -16.08 1.00 19.40
N GLU A 160 -17.13 1.32 20.16
CA GLU A 160 -17.95 0.34 20.86
C GLU A 160 -19.01 -0.27 19.94
N SER A 161 -19.61 0.56 19.09
CA SER A 161 -20.68 0.13 18.18
C SER A 161 -20.22 -0.17 16.76
N GLY A 162 -19.06 0.33 16.35
CA GLY A 162 -18.60 0.34 14.96
C GLY A 162 -19.51 1.17 14.03
N PHE A 163 -20.45 1.94 14.60
CA PHE A 163 -21.42 2.77 13.90
C PHE A 163 -21.83 3.98 14.77
N CYS A 164 -23.13 4.30 14.83
CA CYS A 164 -23.66 5.58 15.30
C CYS A 164 -23.41 5.90 16.77
N GLY A 165 -23.11 4.88 17.59
CA GLY A 165 -22.62 5.06 18.95
C GLY A 165 -23.41 6.05 19.80
N SER A 166 -22.74 6.62 20.80
CA SER A 166 -23.30 7.73 21.60
C SER A 166 -22.89 9.12 21.08
N ARG A 167 -22.05 9.17 20.05
CA ARG A 167 -21.24 10.36 19.71
C ARG A 167 -21.32 10.81 18.25
N ILE A 168 -22.03 10.09 17.37
CA ILE A 168 -22.12 10.40 15.93
C ILE A 168 -23.51 10.95 15.60
N HIS A 169 -23.56 12.11 14.92
CA HIS A 169 -24.79 12.91 14.85
C HIS A 169 -25.63 12.74 13.57
N ASP A 170 -25.18 12.02 12.54
CA ASP A 170 -25.97 11.88 11.30
C ASP A 170 -25.80 10.53 10.57
N THR A 171 -24.57 10.15 10.24
CA THR A 171 -24.27 8.89 9.55
C THR A 171 -22.93 8.38 10.01
N ALA A 172 -22.86 7.12 10.43
CA ALA A 172 -21.62 6.44 10.78
C ALA A 172 -21.20 5.54 9.63
N THR A 173 -19.91 5.54 9.30
CA THR A 173 -19.34 4.75 8.20
C THR A 173 -18.31 3.80 8.74
N SER A 174 -18.38 2.55 8.32
CA SER A 174 -17.46 1.49 8.72
C SER A 174 -16.97 0.73 7.50
N ILE A 175 -15.68 0.44 7.45
CA ILE A 175 -15.02 -0.40 6.46
C ILE A 175 -14.91 -1.82 7.01
N LYS A 176 -15.64 -2.76 6.41
CA LYS A 176 -15.67 -4.17 6.85
C LYS A 176 -14.59 -5.04 6.21
N GLY A 177 -13.83 -4.50 5.27
CA GLY A 177 -12.71 -5.17 4.66
C GLY A 177 -12.36 -4.60 3.29
N PHE A 178 -11.41 -5.24 2.63
CA PHE A 178 -10.99 -4.91 1.29
C PHE A 178 -10.77 -6.17 0.46
N HIS A 179 -10.78 -6.00 -0.86
CA HIS A 179 -10.41 -7.03 -1.80
C HIS A 179 -9.60 -6.41 -2.95
N ILE A 180 -8.50 -7.04 -3.33
CA ILE A 180 -7.72 -6.64 -4.50
C ILE A 180 -8.04 -7.60 -5.64
N SER A 181 -8.47 -7.06 -6.77
CA SER A 181 -8.79 -7.83 -7.97
C SER A 181 -8.07 -7.29 -9.20
N GLY A 182 -7.94 -8.10 -10.25
CA GLY A 182 -7.29 -7.70 -11.51
C GLY A 182 -5.76 -7.56 -11.41
N GLU A 183 -5.12 -8.25 -10.47
CA GLU A 183 -3.67 -8.17 -10.25
C GLU A 183 -2.88 -8.52 -11.52
N GLY A 184 -1.82 -7.75 -11.80
CA GLY A 184 -1.01 -7.82 -13.01
C GLY A 184 -1.64 -7.17 -14.25
N GLY A 185 -2.91 -6.75 -14.18
CA GLY A 185 -3.66 -6.17 -15.30
C GLY A 185 -3.84 -4.66 -15.25
N ASN A 186 -4.40 -4.12 -16.34
CA ASN A 186 -4.83 -2.71 -16.45
C ASN A 186 -6.09 -2.40 -15.64
N ASN A 187 -6.79 -3.43 -15.18
CA ASN A 187 -8.01 -3.35 -14.38
C ASN A 187 -7.75 -3.70 -12.90
N VAL A 188 -6.50 -3.62 -12.44
CA VAL A 188 -6.20 -3.79 -11.01
C VAL A 188 -6.99 -2.76 -10.21
N ARG A 189 -7.68 -3.22 -9.17
CA ARG A 189 -8.52 -2.37 -8.34
C ARG A 189 -8.54 -2.84 -6.89
N VAL A 190 -8.63 -1.86 -5.99
CA VAL A 190 -8.93 -2.07 -4.57
C VAL A 190 -10.42 -1.81 -4.39
N GLU A 191 -11.12 -2.85 -4.00
CA GLU A 191 -12.50 -2.79 -3.54
C GLU A 191 -12.50 -2.65 -2.02
N VAL A 192 -13.21 -1.66 -1.50
CA VAL A 192 -13.37 -1.43 -0.06
C VAL A 192 -14.84 -1.60 0.29
N ASN A 193 -15.14 -2.57 1.16
CA ASN A 193 -16.49 -2.89 1.60
C ASN A 193 -16.91 -1.92 2.69
N VAL A 194 -17.92 -1.10 2.40
CA VAL A 194 -18.39 -0.04 3.28
C VAL A 194 -19.80 -0.38 3.79
N GLU A 195 -20.00 -0.17 5.08
CA GLU A 195 -21.30 -0.15 5.71
C GLU A 195 -21.55 1.23 6.29
N GLU A 196 -22.73 1.78 6.06
CA GLU A 196 -23.19 3.03 6.64
C GLU A 196 -24.42 2.79 7.49
N GLU A 197 -24.51 3.46 8.63
CA GLU A 197 -25.74 3.55 9.43
C GLU A 197 -26.19 5.00 9.48
N ASN A 198 -27.44 5.26 9.12
CA ASN A 198 -28.06 6.56 9.39
C ASN A 198 -28.50 6.63 10.86
N CYS A 199 -27.87 7.49 11.66
CA CYS A 199 -28.03 7.51 13.11
C CYS A 199 -29.42 7.98 13.59
N LYS A 200 -30.23 8.53 12.69
CA LYS A 200 -31.61 8.98 12.99
C LYS A 200 -32.65 7.91 12.68
N THR A 201 -32.36 7.03 11.73
CA THR A 201 -33.33 6.05 11.21
C THR A 201 -32.90 4.60 11.43
N SER A 202 -31.67 4.38 11.89
CA SER A 202 -31.01 3.07 11.98
C SER A 202 -31.04 2.28 10.66
N ILE A 203 -31.19 2.98 9.53
CA ILE A 203 -31.12 2.36 8.21
C ILE A 203 -29.65 2.06 7.91
N HIS A 204 -29.38 0.78 7.66
CA HIS A 204 -28.08 0.32 7.21
C HIS A 204 -28.01 0.24 5.69
N LYS A 205 -26.89 0.68 5.13
CA LYS A 205 -26.55 0.50 3.72
C LYS A 205 -25.21 -0.21 3.63
N LYS A 206 -25.11 -1.16 2.71
CA LYS A 206 -23.85 -1.82 2.38
C LYS A 206 -23.56 -1.58 0.92
N TYR A 207 -22.34 -1.16 0.62
CA TYR A 207 -21.91 -0.93 -0.75
C TYR A 207 -20.38 -1.05 -0.83
N ALA A 208 -19.88 -1.20 -2.05
CA ALA A 208 -18.44 -1.26 -2.30
C ALA A 208 -17.99 0.05 -2.95
N ARG A 209 -16.83 0.55 -2.52
CA ARG A 209 -16.10 1.63 -3.20
C ARG A 209 -14.93 1.03 -3.95
N PHE A 210 -14.73 1.44 -5.19
CA PHE A 210 -13.71 0.87 -6.06
C PHE A 210 -12.67 1.92 -6.40
N PHE A 211 -11.41 1.58 -6.22
CA PHE A 211 -10.29 2.46 -6.51
C PHE A 211 -9.35 1.77 -7.50
N GLN A 212 -8.95 2.47 -8.57
CA GLN A 212 -8.06 1.91 -9.58
C GLN A 212 -7.03 2.92 -10.08
N PRO A 213 -5.87 2.46 -10.60
CA PRO A 213 -4.94 3.34 -11.29
C PRO A 213 -5.58 3.96 -12.55
N ARG A 214 -5.48 5.29 -12.69
CA ARG A 214 -5.90 6.03 -13.88
C ARG A 214 -5.04 7.28 -14.05
N ASP A 215 -4.54 7.50 -15.26
CA ASP A 215 -3.78 8.72 -15.64
C ASP A 215 -2.61 9.04 -14.68
N GLY A 216 -1.96 8.00 -14.16
CA GLY A 216 -0.82 8.13 -13.24
C GLY A 216 -1.20 8.34 -11.77
N ASP A 217 -2.49 8.39 -11.46
CA ASP A 217 -3.05 8.49 -10.11
C ASP A 217 -3.83 7.22 -9.73
N PHE A 218 -4.27 7.10 -8.48
CA PHE A 218 -5.20 6.07 -8.00
C PHE A 218 -6.52 6.75 -7.62
N VAL A 219 -7.59 6.47 -8.36
CA VAL A 219 -8.85 7.24 -8.25
C VAL A 219 -10.02 6.33 -7.97
N GLU A 220 -11.03 6.86 -7.29
CA GLU A 220 -12.30 6.18 -7.16
C GLU A 220 -13.00 6.10 -8.53
N VAL A 221 -13.60 4.95 -8.79
CA VAL A 221 -14.38 4.69 -9.99
C VAL A 221 -15.76 4.17 -9.62
N ASN A 222 -16.79 4.84 -10.16
CA ASN A 222 -18.15 4.36 -10.04
C ASN A 222 -18.31 3.13 -10.92
N THR A 223 -18.50 1.96 -10.32
CA THR A 223 -19.22 0.90 -10.99
C THR A 223 -20.68 1.34 -11.01
N GLY A 224 -21.23 1.66 -12.18
CA GLY A 224 -22.68 1.92 -12.30
C GLY A 224 -23.50 0.77 -11.69
N PRO A 225 -24.80 0.98 -11.42
CA PRO A 225 -25.64 -0.09 -10.91
C PRO A 225 -25.53 -1.32 -11.81
N GLN A 226 -25.16 -2.46 -11.22
CA GLN A 226 -25.27 -3.77 -11.84
C GLN A 226 -26.74 -4.17 -12.01
#